data_AF-A0A7K0SLW2-F1
#
_entry.id   AF-A0A7K0SLW2-F1
#
_cell.length_a   1.000
_cell.length_b   1.000
_cell.length_c   1.000
_cell.angle_alpha   90.00
_cell.angle_beta   90.00
_cell.angle_gamma   90.00
#
_symmetry.space_group_name_H-M   'P 1'
#
loop_
_entity.id
_entity.type
_entity.pdbx_description
1 polymer ?
#
loop_
_entity_poly.entity_id
_entity_poly.type
_entity_poly.pdbx_seq_one_letter_code
_entity_poly.pdbx_strand_id
1 'polypeptide(L)' 'EGVWRCRTTFNCTEACPRGIEITKAISEVKQATISGVRR' A
#
# COMPACT_ATOMS: atom_id res chain seq x y z
N GLU A 1 0.74 -9.38 9.50
CA GLU A 1 -0.17 -9.85 8.43
C GLU A 1 -0.70 -8.78 7.48
N GLY A 2 -1.24 -7.62 7.91
CA GLY A 2 -1.99 -6.70 7.03
C GLY A 2 -1.32 -6.28 5.70
N VAL A 3 -0.25 -5.51 5.75
CA VAL A 3 0.42 -4.94 4.56
C VAL A 3 1.11 -6.01 3.70
N TRP A 4 1.60 -7.08 4.35
CA TRP A 4 2.30 -8.19 3.70
C TRP A 4 1.36 -9.17 2.99
N ARG A 5 0.05 -9.09 3.22
CA ARG A 5 -0.97 -9.81 2.45
C ARG A 5 -1.22 -9.24 1.07
N CYS A 6 -0.78 -8.01 0.80
CA CYS A 6 -0.92 -7.42 -0.53
C CYS A 6 -0.08 -8.20 -1.56
N ARG A 7 -0.78 -8.84 -2.51
CA ARG A 7 -0.22 -9.63 -3.64
C ARG A 7 0.04 -8.81 -4.90
N THR A 8 -0.13 -7.49 -4.84
CA THR A 8 0.23 -6.61 -5.96
C THR A 8 -0.59 -6.89 -7.23
N THR A 9 -1.89 -7.19 -7.07
CA THR A 9 -2.84 -7.43 -8.17
C THR A 9 -3.41 -6.13 -8.77
N PHE A 10 -3.12 -4.97 -8.16
CA PHE A 10 -3.49 -3.62 -8.62
C PHE A 10 -5.00 -3.28 -8.73
N ASN A 11 -5.90 -4.25 -8.61
CA ASN A 11 -7.36 -4.03 -8.63
C ASN A 11 -7.85 -2.92 -7.69
N CYS A 12 -7.20 -2.71 -6.54
CA CYS A 12 -7.61 -1.70 -5.57
C CYS A 12 -7.41 -0.26 -6.07
N THR A 13 -6.39 0.01 -6.90
CA THR A 13 -6.15 1.35 -7.44
C THR A 13 -7.18 1.71 -8.51
N GLU A 14 -7.50 0.78 -9.41
CA GLU A 14 -8.52 0.98 -10.45
C GLU A 14 -9.93 1.04 -9.88
N ALA A 15 -10.22 0.27 -8.83
CA ALA A 15 -11.53 0.25 -8.19
C ALA A 15 -11.80 1.50 -7.33
N CYS A 16 -10.81 2.34 -7.05
CA CYS A 16 -10.99 3.44 -6.10
C CYS A 16 -11.72 4.63 -6.75
N PRO A 17 -12.97 4.93 -6.36
CA PRO A 17 -13.74 6.03 -6.95
C PRO A 17 -13.20 7.42 -6.57
N ARG A 18 -12.27 7.47 -5.61
CA ARG A 18 -11.62 8.70 -5.14
C ARG A 18 -10.29 8.99 -5.85
N GLY A 19 -9.89 8.15 -6.82
CA GLY A 19 -8.61 8.30 -7.52
C GLY A 19 -7.40 8.13 -6.60
N ILE A 20 -7.54 7.38 -5.51
CA ILE A 20 -6.43 7.15 -4.57
C ILE A 20 -5.52 6.08 -5.15
N GLU A 21 -4.22 6.37 -5.18
CA GLU A 21 -3.19 5.40 -5.54
C GLU A 21 -2.94 4.41 -4.37
N ILE A 22 -3.89 3.51 -4.12
CA ILE A 22 -3.85 2.58 -2.97
C ILE A 22 -2.58 1.71 -2.99
N THR A 23 -2.17 1.23 -4.16
CA THR A 23 -0.96 0.41 -4.31
C THR A 23 0.32 1.16 -3.95
N LYS A 24 0.39 2.46 -4.25
CA LYS A 24 1.50 3.32 -3.87
C LYS A 24 1.55 3.52 -2.36
N ALA A 25 0.40 3.84 -1.75
CA ALA A 25 0.29 3.96 -0.30
C ALA A 25 0.71 2.67 0.43
N ILE A 26 0.27 1.50 -0.06
CA ILE A 26 0.71 0.21 0.50
C ILE A 26 2.23 0.04 0.38
N SER A 27 2.84 0.47 -0.72
CA SER A 27 4.29 0.39 -0.94
C SER A 27 5.06 1.31 0.00
N GLU A 28 4.57 2.52 0.22
CA GLU A 28 5.13 3.46 1.20
C GLU A 28 5.07 2.87 2.62
N VAL A 29 3.96 2.23 2.99
CA VAL A 29 3.84 1.57 4.30
C VAL A 29 4.77 0.35 4.39
N LYS A 30 4.93 -0.46 3.33
CA LYS A 30 5.92 -1.56 3.29
C LYS A 30 7.32 -1.01 3.57
N GLN A 31 7.71 0.06 2.87
CA GLN A 31 9.00 0.71 3.05
C GLN A 31 9.18 1.27 4.46
N ALA A 32 8.19 1.99 4.98
CA ALA A 32 8.21 2.54 6.34
C ALA A 32 8.31 1.45 7.41
N THR A 33 7.67 0.30 7.18
CA THR A 33 7.73 -0.85 8.09
C THR A 33 9.13 -1.47 8.11
N ILE A 34 9.83 -1.51 6.97
CA ILE A 34 11.21 -2.03 6.88
C ILE A 34 12.21 -1.01 7.42
N SER A 35 12.08 0.27 7.05
CA SER A 35 13.01 1.33 7.43
C SER A 35 12.84 1.78 8.88
N GLY A 36 11.77 1.36 9.57
CA GLY A 36 11.55 1.63 10.98
C GLY A 36 11.28 3.10 11.29
N VAL A 37 10.87 3.90 10.30
CA VAL A 37 10.54 5.32 10.50
C VAL A 37 9.26 5.44 11.31
N ARG A 38 9.42 5.47 12.64
CA ARG A 38 8.39 5.96 13.55
C ARG A 38 8.35 7.47 13.43
N ARG A 39 7.26 8.00 12.87
CA ARG A 39 6.86 9.38 13.15
C ARG A 39 6.31 9.46 14.57
#